data_AF-A0A355B9Q4-F1
#
_entry.id   AF-A0A355B9Q4-F1
#
_cell.length_a   1.000
_cell.length_b   1.000
_cell.length_c   1.000
_cell.angle_alpha   90.00
_cell.angle_beta   90.00
_cell.angle_gamma   90.00
#
_symmetry.space_group_name_H-M   'P 1'
#
loop_
_entity.id
_entity.type
_entity.pdbx_description
1 polymer ?
#
loop_
_entity_poly.entity_id
_entity_poly.type
_entity_poly.pdbx_seq_one_letter_code
_entity_poly.pdbx_strand_id
1 'polypeptide(L)'
;VGSCNTHLPFYVENLTGQNNSFIINFPGYQKNKENAFYQEKNDVDEILVEVVKLDDFVEQMNIVPNFIKVDVEGFEFEVIKGMLCTLENFHPILMIEVQDNFEPIYQMMKKYGYKMLD
;
A
#
# COMPACT_ATOMS: atom_id res chain seq x y z
N VAL A 1 -1.42 6.62 9.72
CA VAL A 1 -1.13 6.58 8.26
C VAL A 1 0.25 7.13 8.00
N GLY A 2 1.19 6.29 7.57
CA GLY A 2 2.61 6.64 7.41
C GLY A 2 3.37 7.01 8.70
N SER A 3 2.72 7.66 9.67
CA SER A 3 3.33 8.22 10.87
C SER A 3 2.76 7.67 12.19
N CYS A 4 1.60 7.00 12.16
CA CYS A 4 0.94 6.46 13.35
C CYS A 4 -0.05 5.32 13.04
N ASN A 5 -0.37 4.52 14.07
CA ASN A 5 -1.49 3.58 14.07
C ASN A 5 -2.82 4.36 14.12
N THR A 6 -3.81 3.91 13.37
CA THR A 6 -5.12 4.58 13.27
C THR A 6 -6.18 3.61 12.77
N HIS A 7 -7.41 4.09 12.64
CA HIS A 7 -8.42 3.46 11.81
C HIS A 7 -8.61 4.27 10.53
N LEU A 8 -8.83 3.59 9.39
CA LEU A 8 -9.10 4.23 8.11
C LEU A 8 -10.28 3.57 7.38
N PRO A 9 -11.05 4.35 6.60
CA PRO A 9 -11.97 3.81 5.61
C PRO A 9 -11.21 2.93 4.61
N PHE A 10 -11.71 1.73 4.39
CA PHE A 10 -11.24 0.78 3.41
C PHE A 10 -12.43 0.40 2.52
N TYR A 11 -12.23 0.57 1.22
CA TYR A 11 -13.25 0.40 0.21
C TYR A 11 -13.17 -1.01 -0.33
N VAL A 12 -14.23 -1.80 -0.11
CA VAL A 12 -14.33 -3.20 -0.50
C VAL A 12 -15.23 -3.31 -1.71
N GLU A 13 -14.71 -3.82 -2.81
CA GLU A 13 -15.43 -3.95 -4.07
C GLU A 13 -16.07 -5.34 -4.25
N ASN A 14 -17.22 -5.38 -4.92
CA ASN A 14 -18.08 -6.56 -5.06
C ASN A 14 -17.95 -7.31 -6.41
N LEU A 15 -17.00 -6.95 -7.25
CA LEU A 15 -16.70 -7.61 -8.52
C LEU A 15 -15.72 -8.78 -8.34
N THR A 16 -14.55 -8.56 -7.73
CA THR A 16 -13.51 -9.60 -7.59
C THR A 16 -12.89 -9.71 -6.19
N GLY A 17 -13.03 -8.67 -5.37
CA GLY A 17 -12.26 -8.44 -4.13
C GLY A 17 -10.78 -8.11 -4.33
N GLN A 18 -10.27 -8.04 -5.57
CA GLN A 18 -8.84 -7.79 -5.84
C GLN A 18 -8.47 -6.32 -5.71
N ASN A 19 -9.40 -5.39 -5.97
CA ASN A 19 -9.09 -3.95 -5.94
C ASN A 19 -9.64 -3.24 -4.71
N ASN A 20 -9.72 -3.97 -3.59
CA ASN A 20 -10.02 -3.35 -2.31
C ASN A 20 -8.89 -2.38 -1.94
N SER A 21 -9.21 -1.15 -1.58
CA SER A 21 -8.21 -0.09 -1.45
C SER A 21 -8.57 0.91 -0.36
N PHE A 22 -7.57 1.64 0.14
CA PHE A 22 -7.77 2.83 0.96
C PHE A 22 -8.08 4.08 0.12
N ILE A 23 -8.03 3.98 -1.21
CA ILE A 23 -8.31 5.07 -2.14
C ILE A 23 -9.77 5.06 -2.56
N ILE A 24 -10.48 6.16 -2.29
CA ILE A 24 -11.84 6.34 -2.79
C ILE A 24 -11.84 6.39 -4.32
N ASN A 25 -12.77 5.64 -4.95
CA ASN A 25 -12.84 5.51 -6.41
C ASN A 25 -11.50 5.07 -7.03
N PHE A 26 -10.82 4.12 -6.41
CA PHE A 26 -9.53 3.62 -6.85
C PHE A 26 -9.49 3.33 -8.37
N PRO A 27 -8.58 3.96 -9.15
CA PRO A 27 -8.58 3.86 -10.61
C PRO A 27 -8.42 2.43 -11.15
N GLY A 28 -7.65 1.57 -10.47
CA GLY A 28 -7.49 0.17 -10.84
C GLY A 28 -8.83 -0.57 -10.85
N TYR A 29 -9.67 -0.31 -9.83
CA TYR A 29 -11.01 -0.86 -9.78
C TYR A 29 -11.91 -0.32 -10.90
N GLN A 30 -11.91 0.99 -11.14
CA GLN A 30 -12.75 1.59 -12.19
C GLN A 30 -12.46 0.99 -13.57
N LYS A 31 -11.18 0.79 -13.89
CA LYS A 31 -10.75 0.15 -15.13
C LYS A 31 -11.21 -1.31 -15.22
N ASN A 32 -11.11 -2.06 -14.13
CA ASN A 32 -11.56 -3.46 -14.09
C ASN A 32 -13.08 -3.58 -14.23
N LYS A 33 -13.83 -2.67 -13.61
CA LYS A 33 -15.29 -2.56 -13.77
C LYS A 33 -15.69 -2.30 -15.22
N GLU A 34 -15.02 -1.36 -15.90
CA GLU A 34 -15.24 -1.09 -17.32
C GLU A 34 -14.94 -2.32 -18.19
N ASN A 35 -13.81 -2.97 -17.98
CA ASN A 35 -13.40 -4.17 -18.73
C ASN A 35 -14.35 -5.35 -18.53
N ALA A 36 -14.98 -5.46 -17.35
CA ALA A 36 -15.95 -6.50 -17.04
C ALA A 36 -17.37 -6.18 -17.52
N PHE A 37 -17.61 -5.00 -18.12
CA PHE A 37 -18.95 -4.49 -18.45
C PHE A 37 -19.91 -4.49 -17.23
N TYR A 38 -19.37 -4.26 -16.04
CA TYR A 38 -20.11 -4.34 -14.79
C TYR A 38 -20.78 -2.99 -14.46
N GLN A 39 -22.09 -3.00 -14.23
CA GLN A 39 -22.93 -1.78 -14.19
C GLN A 39 -23.63 -1.52 -12.85
N GLU A 40 -23.26 -2.24 -11.78
CA GLU A 40 -23.88 -1.98 -10.48
C GLU A 40 -23.49 -0.60 -9.92
N LYS A 41 -24.46 0.07 -9.28
CA LYS A 41 -24.31 1.45 -8.77
C LYS A 41 -23.79 1.53 -7.33
N ASN A 42 -23.82 0.42 -6.58
CA ASN A 42 -23.39 0.32 -5.18
C ASN A 42 -22.50 -0.91 -5.01
N ASP A 43 -21.43 -0.98 -5.78
CA ASP A 43 -20.52 -2.12 -5.81
C ASP A 43 -19.28 -1.95 -4.95
N VAL A 44 -19.26 -0.91 -4.13
CA VAL A 44 -18.18 -0.62 -3.18
C VAL A 44 -18.79 -0.31 -1.82
N ASP A 45 -18.43 -1.12 -0.84
CA ASP A 45 -18.76 -0.91 0.56
C ASP A 45 -17.59 -0.20 1.27
N GLU A 46 -17.90 0.71 2.20
CA GLU A 46 -16.90 1.32 3.07
C GLU A 46 -16.91 0.61 4.42
N ILE A 47 -15.76 0.10 4.83
CA ILE A 47 -15.55 -0.46 6.18
C ILE A 47 -14.42 0.28 6.87
N LEU A 48 -14.53 0.46 8.19
CA LEU A 48 -13.45 1.03 8.98
C LEU A 48 -12.53 -0.09 9.47
N VAL A 49 -11.24 -0.03 9.10
CA VAL A 49 -10.25 -1.04 9.50
C VAL A 49 -9.12 -0.43 10.32
N GLU A 50 -8.53 -1.23 11.20
CA GLU A 50 -7.29 -0.86 11.88
C GLU A 50 -6.13 -0.86 10.88
N VAL A 51 -5.30 0.18 10.95
CA VAL A 51 -4.10 0.34 10.15
C VAL A 51 -2.92 0.59 11.08
N VAL A 52 -1.93 -0.29 11.00
CA VAL A 52 -0.71 -0.22 11.79
C VAL A 52 0.45 0.33 10.97
N LYS A 53 1.30 1.13 11.59
CA LYS A 53 2.57 1.60 11.02
C LYS A 53 3.55 0.43 11.01
N LEU A 54 4.19 0.16 9.87
CA LEU A 54 5.01 -1.03 9.71
C LEU A 54 6.20 -1.08 10.69
N ASP A 55 6.83 0.06 10.98
CA ASP A 55 7.91 0.13 11.97
C ASP A 55 7.44 -0.33 13.37
N ASP A 56 6.21 0.04 13.78
CA ASP A 56 5.67 -0.39 15.08
C ASP A 56 5.39 -1.91 15.06
N PHE A 57 4.88 -2.43 13.94
CA PHE A 57 4.67 -3.88 13.78
C PHE A 57 6.00 -4.66 13.84
N VAL A 58 7.04 -4.16 13.16
CA VAL A 58 8.38 -4.77 13.14
C VAL A 58 8.99 -4.81 14.54
N GLU A 59 8.89 -3.69 15.28
CA GLU A 59 9.36 -3.59 16.67
C GLU A 59 8.58 -4.53 17.59
N GLN A 60 7.24 -4.49 17.54
CA GLN A 60 6.36 -5.30 18.40
C GLN A 60 6.55 -6.80 18.19
N MET A 61 6.72 -7.22 16.93
CA MET A 61 6.93 -8.63 16.59
C MET A 61 8.39 -9.07 16.77
N ASN A 62 9.29 -8.14 17.07
CA ASN A 62 10.74 -8.38 17.19
C ASN A 62 11.30 -9.14 15.98
N ILE A 63 10.95 -8.67 14.77
CA ILE A 63 11.38 -9.25 13.50
C ILE A 63 12.41 -8.36 12.80
N VAL A 64 13.27 -8.97 11.99
CA VAL A 64 14.21 -8.27 11.12
C VAL A 64 13.93 -8.72 9.69
N PRO A 65 13.13 -7.95 8.92
CA PRO A 65 12.77 -8.37 7.58
C PRO A 65 13.97 -8.33 6.65
N ASN A 66 14.15 -9.37 5.83
CA ASN A 66 15.13 -9.38 4.74
C ASN A 66 14.47 -9.10 3.38
N PHE A 67 13.15 -9.28 3.28
CA PHE A 67 12.36 -9.04 2.08
C PHE A 67 10.97 -8.51 2.45
N ILE A 68 10.46 -7.53 1.71
CA ILE A 68 9.12 -6.97 1.87
C ILE A 68 8.47 -6.83 0.48
N LYS A 69 7.30 -7.46 0.30
CA LYS A 69 6.39 -7.19 -0.83
C LYS A 69 5.39 -6.11 -0.42
N VAL A 70 5.22 -5.08 -1.24
CA VAL A 70 4.23 -4.02 -1.07
C VAL A 70 3.34 -4.02 -2.30
N ASP A 71 2.09 -4.40 -2.09
CA ASP A 71 1.04 -4.50 -3.10
C ASP A 71 -0.27 -4.20 -2.37
N VAL A 72 -0.65 -2.92 -2.39
CA VAL A 72 -1.70 -2.35 -1.52
C VAL A 72 -2.62 -1.42 -2.30
N GLU A 73 -2.75 -1.69 -3.61
CA GLU A 73 -3.72 -1.06 -4.50
C GLU A 73 -3.71 0.48 -4.40
N GLY A 74 -2.53 1.08 -4.60
CA GLY A 74 -2.31 2.54 -4.66
C GLY A 74 -1.86 3.18 -3.35
N PHE A 75 -1.86 2.43 -2.24
CA PHE A 75 -1.46 2.94 -0.92
C PHE A 75 0.05 2.77 -0.63
N GLU A 76 0.88 2.49 -1.64
CA GLU A 76 2.28 2.08 -1.48
C GLU A 76 3.11 3.16 -0.77
N PHE A 77 2.93 4.43 -1.16
CA PHE A 77 3.72 5.53 -0.59
C PHE A 77 3.49 5.68 0.93
N GLU A 78 2.27 5.45 1.41
CA GLU A 78 1.95 5.48 2.84
C GLU A 78 2.60 4.31 3.61
N VAL A 79 2.65 3.12 3.00
CA VAL A 79 3.39 1.97 3.56
C VAL A 79 4.87 2.30 3.70
N ILE A 80 5.49 2.88 2.65
CA ILE A 80 6.91 3.25 2.67
C ILE A 80 7.19 4.28 3.77
N LYS A 81 6.34 5.30 3.92
CA LYS A 81 6.46 6.27 5.03
C LYS A 81 6.34 5.60 6.40
N GLY A 82 5.56 4.53 6.50
CA GLY A 82 5.39 3.76 7.72
C GLY A 82 6.55 2.83 8.07
N MET A 83 7.56 2.69 7.20
CA MET A 83 8.68 1.77 7.40
C MET A 83 10.06 2.44 7.34
N LEU A 84 10.15 3.75 7.52
CA LEU A 84 11.41 4.48 7.33
C LEU A 84 12.52 4.00 8.27
N CYS A 85 12.21 3.65 9.52
CA CYS A 85 13.19 3.08 10.44
C CYS A 85 13.63 1.68 9.99
N THR A 86 12.71 0.87 9.49
CA THR A 86 12.99 -0.46 8.91
C THR A 86 13.92 -0.34 7.69
N LEU A 87 13.68 0.64 6.81
CA LEU A 87 14.54 0.89 5.63
C LEU A 87 15.96 1.31 6.04
N GLU A 88 16.09 2.14 7.07
CA GLU A 88 17.37 2.64 7.58
C GLU A 88 18.16 1.57 8.33
N ASN A 89 17.50 0.82 9.20
CA ASN A 89 18.17 -0.11 10.11
C ASN A 89 18.44 -1.49 9.49
N PHE A 90 17.57 -1.96 8.61
CA PHE A 90 17.60 -3.35 8.13
C PHE A 90 17.81 -3.48 6.62
N HIS A 91 17.52 -2.42 5.86
CA HIS A 91 17.73 -2.35 4.41
C HIS A 91 17.22 -3.59 3.64
N PRO A 92 15.95 -4.02 3.85
CA PRO A 92 15.39 -5.23 3.23
C PRO A 92 15.29 -5.12 1.71
N ILE A 93 15.35 -6.24 1.00
CA ILE A 93 14.99 -6.26 -0.43
C ILE A 93 13.50 -5.91 -0.57
N LEU A 94 13.18 -5.00 -1.49
CA LEU A 94 11.80 -4.54 -1.71
C LEU A 94 11.28 -4.98 -3.08
N MET A 95 10.05 -5.46 -3.10
CA MET A 95 9.24 -5.61 -4.31
C MET A 95 8.00 -4.75 -4.13
N ILE A 96 7.85 -3.68 -4.92
CA ILE A 96 6.77 -2.71 -4.77
C ILE A 96 5.97 -2.64 -6.08
N GLU A 97 4.68 -2.92 -6.01
CA GLU A 97 3.75 -2.73 -7.12
C GLU A 97 3.25 -1.28 -7.15
N VAL A 98 4.03 -0.41 -7.77
CA VAL A 98 3.75 1.03 -7.79
C VAL A 98 2.57 1.33 -8.72
N GLN A 99 1.39 1.59 -8.15
CA GLN A 99 0.21 2.00 -8.92
C GLN A 99 -0.01 3.53 -8.93
N ASP A 100 0.47 4.23 -7.90
CA ASP A 100 0.46 5.69 -7.81
C ASP A 100 1.73 6.21 -7.11
N ASN A 101 1.98 7.53 -7.15
CA ASN A 101 3.08 8.19 -6.44
C ASN A 101 4.49 7.68 -6.82
N PHE A 102 4.70 7.29 -8.08
CA PHE A 102 5.99 6.77 -8.57
C PHE A 102 7.17 7.71 -8.24
N GLU A 103 7.09 8.99 -8.58
CA GLU A 103 8.19 9.93 -8.38
C GLU A 103 8.55 10.11 -6.89
N PRO A 104 7.58 10.37 -5.98
CA PRO A 104 7.85 10.36 -4.53
C PRO A 104 8.48 9.06 -4.02
N ILE A 105 7.99 7.91 -4.46
CA ILE A 105 8.51 6.59 -4.07
C ILE A 105 9.95 6.44 -4.56
N TYR A 106 10.21 6.74 -5.84
CA TYR A 106 11.52 6.67 -6.46
C TYR A 106 12.55 7.53 -5.71
N GLN A 107 12.20 8.78 -5.41
CA GLN A 107 13.09 9.68 -4.66
C GLN A 107 13.34 9.18 -3.24
N MET A 108 12.34 8.60 -2.59
CA MET A 108 12.49 7.99 -1.27
C MET A 108 13.44 6.78 -1.32
N MET A 109 13.24 5.86 -2.25
CA MET A 109 14.11 4.69 -2.44
C MET A 109 15.56 5.11 -2.68
N LYS A 110 15.77 6.10 -3.56
CA LYS A 110 17.10 6.67 -3.83
C LYS A 110 17.73 7.31 -2.58
N LYS A 111 16.94 8.08 -1.81
CA LYS A 111 17.39 8.71 -0.56
C LYS A 111 17.90 7.68 0.45
N TYR A 112 17.22 6.53 0.57
CA TYR A 112 17.61 5.45 1.47
C TYR A 112 18.67 4.50 0.88
N GLY A 113 19.20 4.77 -0.31
CA GLY A 113 20.33 4.04 -0.89
C GLY A 113 19.95 2.80 -1.71
N TYR A 114 18.66 2.61 -2.02
CA TYR A 114 18.21 1.48 -2.83
C TYR A 114 18.63 1.63 -4.30
N LYS A 115 19.01 0.50 -4.91
CA LYS A 115 19.16 0.35 -6.35
C LYS A 115 17.89 -0.30 -6.90
N MET A 116 17.24 0.38 -7.83
CA MET A 116 16.04 -0.13 -8.48
C MET A 116 16.43 -0.93 -9.72
N LEU A 117 15.69 -2.02 -9.95
CA LEU A 117 15.79 -2.86 -11.13
C LEU A 117 14.43 -2.79 -11.82
N ASP A 118 14.46 -2.47 -13.10
CA ASP A 118 13.27 -2.35 -13.96
C ASP A 118 13.11 -3.59 -14.85
#